data_AF-A0A2E0EMR3-F1
#
_entry.id   AF-A0A2E0EMR3-F1
#
_cell.length_a   1.000
_cell.length_b   1.000
_cell.length_c   1.000
_cell.angle_alpha   90.00
_cell.angle_beta   90.00
_cell.angle_gamma   90.00
#
_symmetry.space_group_name_H-M   'P 1'
#
loop_
_entity.id
_entity.type
_entity.pdbx_description
1 polymer ?
#
loop_
_entity_poly.entity_id
_entity_poly.type
_entity_poly.pdbx_seq_one_letter_code
_entity_poly.pdbx_strand_id
1 'polypeptide(L)'
;MQKALRENNLKYFQEKGLPKTMHLYLHLTQERDIVELYVNNNDELSYGKLRNIIKKCIEAKNKPICDYFGETRNDIKDILPNLVTLDNIEFIMQTKMDISKLFEFIAKHELFHLLRESDFKQLFNLHYRKYWFHPFGFTREMAEFYSRKQCNKQISQYFTLIVKRKVKIGNMDLVDPLWFCGYTKATIIVDQKMDMDYFEEHISRFRNVGQILLQFVVNCNNDLSQEEVNSFPANIELVNPWFLYNQIECSLPISWDITIENFPQPPEFIMEKYPTLQVFDVEIKSLAKHFKKMKLAAKAGNWDSLKALTDRLYSHELSKKDAVSLRSSAMGNKLFYLPLIANPYASHALKITKLNEVAKEFLKIIDYDKIGEYLHFMLFKSNIRKFILKQNDKLYEKNKRIYYQL
;
A
#
# COMPACT_ATOMS: atom_id res chain seq x y z
N MET A 1 33.47 -27.69 -3.46
CA MET A 1 32.54 -27.01 -2.53
C MET A 1 31.12 -26.85 -3.09
N GLN A 2 30.82 -25.94 -4.04
CA GLN A 2 29.43 -25.70 -4.47
C GLN A 2 28.74 -26.96 -5.04
N LYS A 3 29.47 -27.75 -5.83
CA LYS A 3 29.01 -29.07 -6.30
C LYS A 3 28.60 -29.98 -5.13
N ALA A 4 29.47 -30.11 -4.13
CA ALA A 4 29.20 -30.89 -2.92
C ALA A 4 28.00 -30.37 -2.11
N LEU A 5 27.75 -29.06 -2.08
CA LEU A 5 26.54 -28.50 -1.45
C LEU A 5 25.27 -28.91 -2.20
N ARG A 6 25.27 -28.82 -3.54
CA ARG A 6 24.13 -29.25 -4.37
C ARG A 6 23.87 -30.75 -4.28
N GLU A 7 24.91 -31.53 -4.07
CA GLU A 7 24.86 -32.98 -3.87
C GLU A 7 24.57 -33.39 -2.42
N ASN A 8 24.35 -32.43 -1.50
CA ASN A 8 24.13 -32.68 -0.06
C ASN A 8 25.22 -33.58 0.57
N ASN A 9 26.46 -33.48 0.08
CA ASN A 9 27.55 -34.38 0.47
C ASN A 9 28.18 -33.95 1.80
N LEU A 10 27.58 -34.37 2.93
CA LEU A 10 28.06 -34.07 4.28
C LEU A 10 29.49 -34.58 4.52
N LYS A 11 29.81 -35.80 4.08
CA LYS A 11 31.14 -36.41 4.25
C LYS A 11 32.26 -35.55 3.67
N TYR A 12 32.03 -34.95 2.50
CA TYR A 12 32.99 -34.03 1.89
C TYR A 12 33.39 -32.89 2.85
N PHE A 13 32.44 -32.31 3.59
CA PHE A 13 32.71 -31.19 4.50
C PHE A 13 33.34 -31.64 5.82
N GLN A 14 33.01 -32.85 6.28
CA GLN A 14 33.65 -33.47 7.44
C GLN A 14 35.13 -33.78 7.18
N GLU A 15 35.46 -34.27 5.97
CA GLU A 15 36.84 -34.67 5.62
C GLU A 15 37.71 -33.50 5.13
N LYS A 16 37.16 -32.58 4.34
CA LYS A 16 37.92 -31.48 3.70
C LYS A 16 37.92 -30.18 4.51
N GLY A 17 37.13 -30.11 5.58
CA GLY A 17 36.92 -28.90 6.38
C GLY A 17 35.98 -27.88 5.73
N LEU A 18 35.64 -26.84 6.50
CA LEU A 18 34.64 -25.82 6.15
C LEU A 18 35.27 -24.56 5.56
N PRO A 19 35.02 -24.22 4.28
CA PRO A 19 35.57 -23.01 3.68
C PRO A 19 34.99 -21.73 4.30
N LYS A 20 35.82 -20.71 4.54
CA LYS A 20 35.38 -19.40 5.10
C LYS A 20 34.25 -18.75 4.29
N THR A 21 34.22 -18.96 2.98
CA THR A 21 33.23 -18.40 2.05
C THR A 21 31.95 -19.24 1.91
N MET A 22 31.85 -20.36 2.62
CA MET A 22 30.72 -21.30 2.50
C MET A 22 29.37 -20.65 2.85
N HIS A 23 29.33 -19.68 3.78
CA HIS A 23 28.14 -18.86 4.06
C HIS A 23 27.50 -18.22 2.82
N LEU A 24 28.27 -17.93 1.76
CA LEU A 24 27.73 -17.35 0.52
C LEU A 24 26.88 -18.35 -0.29
N TYR A 25 26.99 -19.64 0.01
CA TYR A 25 26.48 -20.74 -0.81
C TYR A 25 25.61 -21.74 -0.04
N LEU A 26 25.39 -21.57 1.27
CA LEU A 26 24.57 -22.49 2.09
C LEU A 26 23.14 -22.68 1.54
N HIS A 27 22.59 -21.70 0.82
CA HIS A 27 21.30 -21.83 0.12
C HIS A 27 21.27 -22.93 -0.95
N LEU A 28 22.42 -23.48 -1.37
CA LEU A 28 22.52 -24.54 -2.38
C LEU A 28 22.30 -25.95 -1.82
N THR A 29 22.44 -26.16 -0.51
CA THR A 29 22.20 -27.46 0.13
C THR A 29 20.80 -27.51 0.71
N GLN A 30 20.19 -28.69 0.72
CA GLN A 30 18.96 -28.99 1.48
C GLN A 30 19.29 -29.71 2.80
N GLU A 31 20.52 -30.20 2.94
CA GLU A 31 20.97 -30.93 4.12
C GLU A 31 21.22 -30.01 5.32
N ARG A 32 20.50 -30.28 6.41
CA ARG A 32 20.52 -29.46 7.64
C ARG A 32 21.84 -29.63 8.36
N ASP A 33 22.36 -30.86 8.41
CA ASP A 33 23.60 -31.19 9.11
C ASP A 33 24.79 -30.41 8.55
N ILE A 34 24.79 -30.10 7.25
CA ILE A 34 25.84 -29.28 6.61
C ILE A 34 25.78 -27.83 7.12
N VAL A 35 24.57 -27.28 7.26
CA VAL A 35 24.37 -25.91 7.75
C VAL A 35 24.71 -25.84 9.23
N GLU A 36 24.25 -26.80 10.02
CA GLU A 36 24.57 -26.91 11.44
C GLU A 36 26.07 -27.05 11.68
N LEU A 37 26.74 -27.93 10.93
CA LEU A 37 28.19 -28.08 10.97
C LEU A 37 28.89 -26.73 10.70
N TYR A 38 28.40 -25.95 9.72
CA TYR A 38 28.97 -24.64 9.42
C TYR A 38 28.73 -23.60 10.53
N VAL A 39 27.49 -23.54 11.05
CA VAL A 39 27.07 -22.57 12.05
C VAL A 39 27.78 -22.83 13.39
N ASN A 40 27.83 -24.08 13.85
CA ASN A 40 28.45 -24.47 15.11
C ASN A 40 29.98 -24.30 15.12
N ASN A 41 30.64 -24.36 13.96
CA ASN A 41 32.09 -24.14 13.85
C ASN A 41 32.47 -22.66 13.59
N ASN A 42 31.50 -21.75 13.53
CA ASN A 42 31.75 -20.32 13.38
C ASN A 42 31.07 -19.56 14.53
N ASP A 43 31.74 -19.50 15.68
CA ASP A 43 31.29 -18.86 16.93
C ASP A 43 30.82 -17.40 16.75
N GLU A 44 31.26 -16.70 15.69
CA GLU A 44 30.83 -15.35 15.35
C GLU A 44 30.36 -15.21 13.90
N LEU A 45 29.27 -15.90 13.56
CA LEU A 45 28.46 -15.51 12.42
C LEU A 45 27.87 -14.12 12.67
N SER A 46 28.58 -13.09 12.21
CA SER A 46 28.11 -11.71 12.34
C SER A 46 26.69 -11.56 11.79
N TYR A 47 25.89 -10.67 12.41
CA TYR A 47 24.50 -10.42 12.01
C TYR A 47 24.35 -10.20 10.50
N GLY A 48 25.30 -9.48 9.87
CA GLY A 48 25.31 -9.24 8.42
C GLY A 48 25.50 -10.51 7.59
N LYS A 49 26.35 -11.45 8.02
CA LYS A 49 26.53 -12.74 7.32
C LYS A 49 25.29 -13.61 7.46
N LEU A 50 24.74 -13.72 8.67
CA LEU A 50 23.52 -14.48 8.93
C LEU A 50 22.34 -13.95 8.11
N ARG A 51 22.13 -12.63 8.13
CA ARG A 51 21.11 -11.96 7.30
C ARG A 51 21.27 -12.29 5.82
N ASN A 52 22.50 -12.29 5.30
CA ASN A 52 22.76 -12.62 3.89
C ASN A 52 22.52 -14.10 3.58
N ILE A 53 22.85 -15.03 4.48
CA ILE A 53 22.53 -16.45 4.31
C ILE A 53 21.01 -16.62 4.20
N ILE A 54 20.26 -16.11 5.18
CA ILE A 54 18.80 -16.25 5.25
C ILE A 54 18.16 -15.62 4.01
N LYS A 55 18.60 -14.41 3.63
CA LYS A 55 18.12 -13.74 2.41
C LYS A 55 18.25 -14.65 1.18
N LYS A 56 19.42 -15.25 0.96
CA LYS A 56 19.64 -16.15 -0.18
C LYS A 56 18.81 -17.43 -0.09
N CYS A 57 18.59 -17.97 1.11
CA CYS A 57 17.73 -19.14 1.30
C CYS A 57 16.28 -18.82 0.93
N ILE A 58 15.78 -17.63 1.31
CA ILE A 58 14.45 -17.14 0.93
C ILE A 58 14.36 -16.94 -0.58
N GLU A 59 15.35 -16.26 -1.19
CA GLU A 59 15.41 -16.03 -2.64
C GLU A 59 15.44 -17.35 -3.43
N ALA A 60 16.10 -18.38 -2.89
CA ALA A 60 16.17 -19.72 -3.45
C ALA A 60 14.97 -20.62 -3.11
N LYS A 61 13.98 -20.12 -2.35
CA LYS A 61 12.84 -20.91 -1.81
C LYS A 61 13.29 -22.20 -1.09
N ASN A 62 14.40 -22.14 -0.37
CA ASN A 62 15.00 -23.28 0.32
C ASN A 62 14.36 -23.50 1.70
N LYS A 63 13.21 -24.19 1.72
CA LYS A 63 12.41 -24.42 2.93
C LYS A 63 13.17 -25.16 4.04
N PRO A 64 13.88 -26.28 3.80
CA PRO A 64 14.57 -27.03 4.86
C PRO A 64 15.56 -26.18 5.66
N ILE A 65 16.33 -25.32 4.98
CA ILE A 65 17.31 -24.47 5.64
C ILE A 65 16.66 -23.26 6.33
N CYS A 66 15.60 -22.68 5.74
CA CYS A 66 14.81 -21.66 6.42
C CYS A 66 14.16 -22.20 7.70
N ASP A 67 13.64 -23.43 7.67
CA ASP A 67 13.06 -24.09 8.84
C ASP A 67 14.12 -24.31 9.93
N TYR A 68 15.32 -24.79 9.56
CA TYR A 68 16.44 -24.94 10.49
C TYR A 68 16.72 -23.62 11.24
N PHE A 69 16.79 -22.49 10.52
CA PHE A 69 17.01 -21.20 11.15
C PHE A 69 15.85 -20.79 12.05
N GLY A 70 14.60 -21.01 11.63
CA GLY A 70 13.43 -20.73 12.46
C GLY A 70 13.40 -21.52 13.77
N GLU A 71 13.88 -22.77 13.75
CA GLU A 71 13.91 -23.66 14.91
C GLU A 71 15.07 -23.37 15.88
N THR A 72 16.22 -22.95 15.36
CA THR A 72 17.48 -22.91 16.14
C THR A 72 17.92 -21.52 16.55
N ARG A 73 17.32 -20.45 16.00
CA ARG A 73 17.81 -19.07 16.15
C ARG A 73 16.74 -18.09 16.60
N ASN A 74 16.92 -17.55 17.81
CA ASN A 74 16.01 -16.55 18.38
C ASN A 74 16.10 -15.14 17.75
N ASP A 75 17.20 -14.83 17.06
CA ASP A 75 17.43 -13.52 16.41
C ASP A 75 16.77 -13.40 15.03
N ILE A 76 16.17 -14.49 14.53
CA ILE A 76 15.38 -14.49 13.28
C ILE A 76 14.25 -13.46 13.35
N LYS A 77 13.63 -13.28 14.52
CA LYS A 77 12.59 -12.29 14.76
C LYS A 77 13.02 -10.84 14.45
N ASP A 78 14.32 -10.55 14.48
CA ASP A 78 14.86 -9.22 14.22
C ASP A 78 15.43 -9.09 12.79
N ILE A 79 15.82 -10.22 12.19
CA ILE A 79 16.33 -10.27 10.81
C ILE A 79 15.18 -10.29 9.79
N LEU A 80 14.21 -11.18 10.00
CA LEU A 80 13.17 -11.52 9.03
C LEU A 80 12.34 -10.32 8.55
N PRO A 81 11.89 -9.38 9.43
CA PRO A 81 11.09 -8.23 8.99
C PRO A 81 11.79 -7.37 7.91
N ASN A 82 13.13 -7.36 7.89
CA ASN A 82 13.93 -6.60 6.93
C ASN A 82 14.18 -7.34 5.60
N LEU A 83 13.63 -8.55 5.45
CA LEU A 83 13.79 -9.41 4.27
C LEU A 83 12.47 -9.71 3.57
N VAL A 84 11.34 -9.42 4.20
CA VAL A 84 10.00 -9.71 3.66
C VAL A 84 9.65 -8.75 2.54
N THR A 85 9.13 -9.31 1.47
CA THR A 85 8.62 -8.62 0.28
C THR A 85 7.31 -9.29 -0.15
N LEU A 86 6.56 -8.66 -1.07
CA LEU A 86 5.34 -9.27 -1.62
C LEU A 86 5.64 -10.61 -2.31
N ASP A 87 6.82 -10.74 -2.93
CA ASP A 87 7.17 -11.91 -3.74
C ASP A 87 7.55 -13.15 -2.91
N ASN A 88 7.94 -12.95 -1.63
CA ASN A 88 8.48 -14.02 -0.80
C ASN A 88 7.65 -14.33 0.46
N ILE A 89 6.64 -13.53 0.77
CA ILE A 89 5.88 -13.68 2.00
C ILE A 89 5.13 -15.02 2.09
N GLU A 90 4.54 -15.49 0.98
CA GLU A 90 3.86 -16.80 0.96
C GLU A 90 4.81 -17.94 1.31
N PHE A 91 6.01 -17.92 0.73
CA PHE A 91 7.05 -18.90 1.05
C PHE A 91 7.44 -18.82 2.52
N ILE A 92 7.67 -17.61 3.05
CA ILE A 92 8.04 -17.40 4.45
C ILE A 92 6.96 -17.96 5.39
N MET A 93 5.67 -17.76 5.08
CA MET A 93 4.53 -18.26 5.85
C MET A 93 4.46 -19.80 5.90
N GLN A 94 5.07 -20.48 4.93
CA GLN A 94 5.16 -21.94 4.92
C GLN A 94 6.36 -22.47 5.74
N THR A 95 7.26 -21.60 6.18
CA THR A 95 8.42 -21.98 6.99
C THR A 95 8.12 -21.95 8.49
N LYS A 96 9.05 -22.50 9.29
CA LYS A 96 9.03 -22.43 10.76
C LYS A 96 9.65 -21.13 11.32
N MET A 97 9.87 -20.11 10.49
CA MET A 97 10.40 -18.84 10.97
C MET A 97 9.34 -18.05 11.76
N ASP A 98 9.77 -17.26 12.75
CA ASP A 98 8.86 -16.42 13.55
C ASP A 98 8.23 -15.30 12.71
N ILE A 99 6.94 -15.46 12.38
CA ILE A 99 6.16 -14.50 11.59
C ILE A 99 5.45 -13.42 12.43
N SER A 100 5.66 -13.38 13.75
CA SER A 100 4.92 -12.48 14.66
C SER A 100 5.06 -11.00 14.29
N LYS A 101 6.23 -10.59 13.81
CA LYS A 101 6.47 -9.21 13.36
C LYS A 101 6.02 -8.95 11.91
N LEU A 102 5.57 -9.99 11.20
CA LEU A 102 5.08 -9.89 9.82
C LEU A 102 3.59 -9.59 9.75
N PHE A 103 2.84 -9.77 10.84
CA PHE A 103 1.42 -9.43 10.90
C PHE A 103 1.13 -7.97 10.52
N GLU A 104 2.02 -7.04 10.86
CA GLU A 104 1.90 -5.64 10.43
C GLU A 104 2.05 -5.49 8.91
N PHE A 105 2.96 -6.25 8.30
CA PHE A 105 3.17 -6.26 6.87
C PHE A 105 1.95 -6.87 6.17
N ILE A 106 1.47 -8.01 6.63
CA ILE A 106 0.27 -8.70 6.12
C ILE A 106 -0.93 -7.75 6.16
N ALA A 107 -1.15 -7.11 7.31
CA ALA A 107 -2.27 -6.20 7.45
C ALA A 107 -2.17 -4.93 6.60
N LYS A 108 -0.97 -4.34 6.53
CA LYS A 108 -0.73 -3.14 5.71
C LYS A 108 -0.96 -3.40 4.23
N HIS A 109 -0.71 -4.64 3.78
CA HIS A 109 -0.86 -5.06 2.38
C HIS A 109 -2.14 -5.89 2.12
N GLU A 110 -3.04 -5.96 3.11
CA GLU A 110 -4.32 -6.71 3.03
C GLU A 110 -4.16 -8.19 2.61
N LEU A 111 -3.03 -8.82 2.95
CA LEU A 111 -2.70 -10.21 2.61
C LEU A 111 -3.30 -11.25 3.57
N PHE A 112 -4.50 -10.98 4.08
CA PHE A 112 -5.13 -11.78 5.14
C PHE A 112 -5.42 -13.24 4.72
N HIS A 113 -5.53 -13.51 3.42
CA HIS A 113 -5.69 -14.85 2.87
C HIS A 113 -4.53 -15.80 3.17
N LEU A 114 -3.36 -15.27 3.58
CA LEU A 114 -2.20 -16.08 3.98
C LEU A 114 -2.29 -16.59 5.42
N LEU A 115 -3.20 -16.07 6.22
CA LEU A 115 -3.32 -16.39 7.64
C LEU A 115 -4.20 -17.62 7.86
N ARG A 116 -3.79 -18.48 8.80
CA ARG A 116 -4.62 -19.59 9.29
C ARG A 116 -5.34 -19.18 10.57
N GLU A 117 -6.36 -19.94 10.96
CA GLU A 117 -7.12 -19.67 12.19
C GLU A 117 -6.22 -19.61 13.44
N SER A 118 -5.17 -20.44 13.49
CA SER A 118 -4.14 -20.42 14.56
C SER A 118 -3.50 -19.04 14.73
N ASP A 119 -3.40 -18.27 13.65
CA ASP A 119 -2.69 -17.00 13.59
C ASP A 119 -3.61 -15.83 13.99
N PHE A 120 -4.93 -15.99 13.91
CA PHE A 120 -5.91 -14.93 14.17
C PHE A 120 -5.88 -14.44 15.61
N LYS A 121 -5.65 -15.34 16.58
CA LYS A 121 -5.52 -14.96 18.00
C LYS A 121 -4.29 -14.08 18.23
N GLN A 122 -3.19 -14.41 17.57
CA GLN A 122 -1.96 -13.65 17.70
C GLN A 122 -2.08 -12.29 17.02
N LEU A 123 -2.66 -12.23 15.82
CA LEU A 123 -2.98 -11.00 15.12
C LEU A 123 -3.83 -10.07 15.99
N PHE A 124 -4.85 -10.61 16.64
CA PHE A 124 -5.70 -9.87 17.56
C PHE A 124 -4.89 -9.27 18.70
N ASN A 125 -4.15 -10.10 19.45
CA ASN A 125 -3.38 -9.64 20.60
C ASN A 125 -2.37 -8.53 20.26
N LEU A 126 -1.79 -8.56 19.07
CA LEU A 126 -0.81 -7.57 18.61
C LEU A 126 -1.45 -6.26 18.14
N HIS A 127 -2.67 -6.31 17.62
CA HIS A 127 -3.21 -5.19 16.83
C HIS A 127 -4.60 -4.72 17.25
N TYR A 128 -5.26 -5.35 18.21
CA TYR A 128 -6.58 -4.92 18.69
C TYR A 128 -6.60 -3.50 19.26
N ARG A 129 -5.44 -2.92 19.61
CA ARG A 129 -5.32 -1.52 20.08
C ARG A 129 -4.97 -0.51 18.96
N LYS A 130 -4.78 -0.97 17.72
CA LYS A 130 -4.37 -0.11 16.61
C LYS A 130 -5.59 0.32 15.77
N TYR A 131 -5.65 1.63 15.46
CA TYR A 131 -6.82 2.28 14.85
C TYR A 131 -7.23 1.76 13.47
N TRP A 132 -6.39 0.93 12.84
CA TRP A 132 -6.63 0.32 11.53
C TRP A 132 -7.23 -1.08 11.59
N PHE A 133 -7.34 -1.70 12.78
CA PHE A 133 -7.83 -3.06 12.91
C PHE A 133 -9.36 -3.10 12.82
N HIS A 134 -9.87 -3.64 11.71
CA HIS A 134 -11.31 -3.76 11.43
C HIS A 134 -11.67 -5.23 11.19
N PRO A 135 -12.03 -6.00 12.24
CA PRO A 135 -12.18 -7.45 12.13
C PRO A 135 -13.25 -7.88 11.12
N PHE A 136 -14.33 -7.09 10.98
CA PHE A 136 -15.39 -7.34 10.01
C PHE A 136 -15.07 -6.85 8.59
N GLY A 137 -13.97 -6.13 8.41
CA GLY A 137 -13.42 -5.77 7.10
C GLY A 137 -12.55 -6.88 6.49
N PHE A 138 -12.25 -7.95 7.22
CA PHE A 138 -11.44 -9.07 6.76
C PHE A 138 -12.27 -10.18 6.10
N THR A 139 -11.65 -11.33 5.82
CA THR A 139 -12.35 -12.50 5.28
C THR A 139 -13.43 -12.99 6.25
N ARG A 140 -14.38 -13.77 5.74
CA ARG A 140 -15.48 -14.32 6.53
C ARG A 140 -14.97 -15.16 7.69
N GLU A 141 -13.98 -16.02 7.46
CA GLU A 141 -13.41 -16.90 8.50
C GLU A 141 -12.83 -16.10 9.67
N MET A 142 -12.15 -14.98 9.36
CA MET A 142 -11.61 -14.09 10.39
C MET A 142 -12.72 -13.37 11.16
N ALA A 143 -13.73 -12.87 10.46
CA ALA A 143 -14.86 -12.19 11.08
C ALA A 143 -15.61 -13.13 12.05
N GLU A 144 -15.83 -14.39 11.67
CA GLU A 144 -16.46 -15.41 12.51
C GLU A 144 -15.60 -15.79 13.72
N PHE A 145 -14.28 -15.88 13.55
CA PHE A 145 -13.38 -16.10 14.66
C PHE A 145 -13.50 -14.96 15.70
N TYR A 146 -13.55 -13.70 15.25
CA TYR A 146 -13.60 -12.55 16.13
C TYR A 146 -14.97 -12.28 16.76
N SER A 147 -16.05 -12.83 16.21
CA SER A 147 -17.39 -12.71 16.78
C SER A 147 -17.65 -13.65 17.97
N ARG A 148 -16.72 -14.59 18.24
CA ARG A 148 -16.81 -15.53 19.38
C ARG A 148 -16.73 -14.77 20.71
N LYS A 149 -17.56 -15.16 21.69
CA LYS A 149 -17.75 -14.46 23.00
C LYS A 149 -16.47 -14.08 23.76
N GLN A 150 -15.39 -14.86 23.66
CA GLN A 150 -14.12 -14.56 24.33
C GLN A 150 -13.38 -13.36 23.71
N CYS A 151 -13.46 -13.18 22.38
CA CYS A 151 -12.90 -12.03 21.68
C CYS A 151 -13.78 -10.77 21.87
N ASN A 152 -15.10 -10.95 21.97
CA ASN A 152 -16.07 -9.85 22.09
C ASN A 152 -15.82 -8.91 23.26
N LYS A 153 -15.41 -9.41 24.43
CA LYS A 153 -15.20 -8.56 25.63
C LYS A 153 -14.00 -7.62 25.47
N GLN A 154 -12.96 -8.03 24.74
CA GLN A 154 -11.78 -7.20 24.49
C GLN A 154 -11.99 -6.26 23.30
N ILE A 155 -12.78 -6.71 22.31
CA ILE A 155 -13.21 -5.91 21.16
C ILE A 155 -14.11 -4.74 21.60
N SER A 156 -15.16 -5.00 22.40
CA SER A 156 -16.15 -3.96 22.74
C SER A 156 -15.55 -2.73 23.44
N GLN A 157 -14.52 -2.92 24.27
CA GLN A 157 -13.81 -1.85 24.97
C GLN A 157 -13.00 -0.95 24.03
N TYR A 158 -12.53 -1.48 22.90
CA TYR A 158 -11.72 -0.74 21.94
C TYR A 158 -12.57 0.00 20.90
N PHE A 159 -13.73 -0.58 20.59
CA PHE A 159 -14.58 -0.11 19.51
C PHE A 159 -15.09 1.32 19.80
N THR A 160 -15.33 1.70 21.06
CA THR A 160 -15.77 3.04 21.47
C THR A 160 -14.85 4.20 21.02
N LEU A 161 -13.58 3.95 20.65
CA LEU A 161 -12.60 4.97 20.28
C LEU A 161 -12.46 5.21 18.76
N ILE A 162 -13.02 4.34 17.90
CA ILE A 162 -12.86 4.44 16.45
C ILE A 162 -14.03 5.18 15.81
N VAL A 163 -13.73 6.27 15.10
CA VAL A 163 -14.73 7.12 14.40
C VAL A 163 -15.21 6.50 13.08
N LYS A 164 -14.37 5.78 12.33
CA LYS A 164 -14.74 5.14 11.04
C LYS A 164 -14.47 3.64 11.06
N ARG A 165 -15.47 2.81 10.75
CA ARG A 165 -15.32 1.34 10.76
C ARG A 165 -15.64 0.69 9.44
N LYS A 166 -14.79 -0.24 9.00
CA LYS A 166 -15.02 -1.04 7.79
C LYS A 166 -15.70 -2.37 8.13
N VAL A 167 -16.73 -2.71 7.37
CA VAL A 167 -17.47 -3.97 7.44
C VAL A 167 -17.69 -4.44 6.00
N LYS A 168 -17.34 -5.68 5.66
CA LYS A 168 -17.75 -6.25 4.37
C LYS A 168 -19.22 -6.62 4.43
N ILE A 169 -19.95 -6.47 3.32
CA ILE A 169 -21.40 -6.77 3.25
C ILE A 169 -21.70 -8.16 3.81
N GLY A 170 -20.97 -9.20 3.37
CA GLY A 170 -21.14 -10.57 3.85
C GLY A 170 -20.73 -10.84 5.30
N ASN A 171 -20.37 -9.83 6.09
CA ASN A 171 -20.03 -9.94 7.51
C ASN A 171 -20.99 -9.16 8.43
N MET A 172 -22.07 -8.57 7.90
CA MET A 172 -22.98 -7.71 8.67
C MET A 172 -23.72 -8.43 9.80
N ASP A 173 -24.11 -9.68 9.59
CA ASP A 173 -24.75 -10.59 10.57
C ASP A 173 -23.89 -10.85 11.82
N LEU A 174 -22.57 -10.82 11.68
CA LEU A 174 -21.61 -11.06 12.77
C LEU A 174 -21.42 -9.83 13.67
N VAL A 175 -21.96 -8.68 13.28
CA VAL A 175 -21.77 -7.42 13.98
C VAL A 175 -22.71 -7.32 15.19
N ASP A 176 -22.14 -7.08 16.36
CA ASP A 176 -22.91 -6.76 17.57
C ASP A 176 -23.34 -5.27 17.56
N PRO A 177 -24.65 -4.97 17.60
CA PRO A 177 -25.16 -3.60 17.59
C PRO A 177 -24.66 -2.72 18.74
N LEU A 178 -24.26 -3.32 19.87
CA LEU A 178 -23.76 -2.60 21.04
C LEU A 178 -22.36 -2.04 20.84
N TRP A 179 -21.65 -2.46 19.79
CA TRP A 179 -20.30 -1.99 19.56
C TRP A 179 -20.28 -0.60 18.95
N PHE A 180 -21.41 -0.09 18.45
CA PHE A 180 -21.51 1.20 17.78
C PHE A 180 -22.24 2.21 18.67
N CYS A 181 -21.83 3.46 18.55
CA CYS A 181 -22.41 4.60 19.25
C CYS A 181 -22.66 5.72 18.23
N GLY A 182 -23.57 6.65 18.56
CA GLY A 182 -24.13 7.62 17.61
C GLY A 182 -23.12 8.55 16.92
N TYR A 183 -21.88 8.66 17.40
CA TYR A 183 -20.81 9.42 16.74
C TYR A 183 -19.93 8.57 15.80
N THR A 184 -20.17 7.26 15.72
CA THR A 184 -19.45 6.36 14.82
C THR A 184 -20.00 6.47 13.40
N LYS A 185 -19.10 6.47 12.42
CA LYS A 185 -19.38 6.31 10.99
C LYS A 185 -19.04 4.86 10.59
N ALA A 186 -19.99 4.13 10.03
CA ALA A 186 -19.75 2.80 9.49
C ALA A 186 -19.50 2.89 7.98
N THR A 187 -18.71 1.97 7.44
CA THR A 187 -18.44 1.82 6.02
C THR A 187 -18.65 0.36 5.66
N ILE A 188 -19.77 0.11 5.00
CA ILE A 188 -20.14 -1.19 4.47
C ILE A 188 -19.53 -1.29 3.06
N ILE A 189 -18.66 -2.27 2.87
CA ILE A 189 -17.93 -2.50 1.62
C ILE A 189 -18.61 -3.62 0.85
N VAL A 190 -19.02 -3.33 -0.38
CA VAL A 190 -19.60 -4.27 -1.34
C VAL A 190 -18.49 -4.72 -2.29
N ASP A 191 -17.99 -5.94 -2.10
CA ASP A 191 -16.82 -6.46 -2.83
C ASP A 191 -17.15 -7.06 -4.21
N GLN A 192 -18.38 -7.56 -4.42
CA GLN A 192 -18.76 -8.28 -5.64
C GLN A 192 -20.15 -7.89 -6.15
N LYS A 193 -21.21 -8.35 -5.47
CA LYS A 193 -22.60 -8.04 -5.76
C LYS A 193 -23.30 -7.66 -4.45
N MET A 194 -24.20 -6.69 -4.52
CA MET A 194 -25.10 -6.39 -3.42
C MET A 194 -26.22 -7.42 -3.36
N ASP A 195 -26.31 -8.11 -2.24
CA ASP A 195 -27.45 -8.96 -1.88
C ASP A 195 -28.41 -8.11 -1.05
N MET A 196 -29.52 -7.68 -1.66
CA MET A 196 -30.49 -6.78 -1.02
C MET A 196 -31.25 -7.47 0.11
N ASP A 197 -31.62 -8.74 -0.05
CA ASP A 197 -32.29 -9.51 1.00
C ASP A 197 -31.40 -9.60 2.25
N TYR A 198 -30.12 -9.95 2.05
CA TYR A 198 -29.14 -10.01 3.14
C TYR A 198 -28.88 -8.63 3.77
N PHE A 199 -28.82 -7.59 2.95
CA PHE A 199 -28.62 -6.22 3.42
C PHE A 199 -29.78 -5.77 4.31
N GLU A 200 -31.02 -5.96 3.86
CA GLU A 200 -32.23 -5.56 4.57
C GLU A 200 -32.40 -6.33 5.89
N GLU A 201 -32.09 -7.63 5.89
CA GLU A 201 -32.14 -8.47 7.10
C GLU A 201 -31.20 -7.95 8.20
N HIS A 202 -30.05 -7.37 7.82
CA HIS A 202 -28.97 -7.08 8.76
C HIS A 202 -28.66 -5.59 8.98
N ILE A 203 -29.19 -4.67 8.17
CA ILE A 203 -28.93 -3.23 8.30
C ILE A 203 -29.37 -2.66 9.66
N SER A 204 -30.40 -3.25 10.27
CA SER A 204 -30.91 -2.89 11.60
C SER A 204 -29.84 -2.98 12.71
N ARG A 205 -28.80 -3.80 12.51
CA ARG A 205 -27.66 -3.90 13.44
C ARG A 205 -26.86 -2.61 13.55
N PHE A 206 -26.95 -1.73 12.55
CA PHE A 206 -26.25 -0.45 12.49
C PHE A 206 -27.13 0.74 12.91
N ARG A 207 -28.30 0.50 13.51
CA ARG A 207 -29.23 1.57 13.94
C ARG A 207 -28.62 2.62 14.88
N ASN A 208 -27.58 2.24 15.63
CA ASN A 208 -26.89 3.11 16.59
C ASN A 208 -25.73 3.92 15.96
N VAL A 209 -25.49 3.76 14.65
CA VAL A 209 -24.42 4.46 13.92
C VAL A 209 -24.92 5.83 13.48
N GLY A 210 -24.10 6.87 13.61
CA GLY A 210 -24.46 8.21 13.16
C GLY A 210 -24.62 8.32 11.65
N GLN A 211 -23.74 7.65 10.90
CA GLN A 211 -23.79 7.63 9.43
C GLN A 211 -23.29 6.30 8.86
N ILE A 212 -23.97 5.79 7.85
CA ILE A 212 -23.57 4.59 7.11
C ILE A 212 -23.05 5.00 5.73
N LEU A 213 -21.84 4.59 5.38
CA LEU A 213 -21.33 4.67 4.02
C LEU A 213 -21.50 3.32 3.35
N LEU A 214 -22.18 3.29 2.21
CA LEU A 214 -22.21 2.11 1.34
C LEU A 214 -21.19 2.30 0.22
N GLN A 215 -20.09 1.56 0.26
CA GLN A 215 -18.96 1.69 -0.65
C GLN A 215 -18.85 0.47 -1.55
N PHE A 216 -18.93 0.69 -2.86
CA PHE A 216 -18.73 -0.36 -3.85
C PHE A 216 -17.26 -0.49 -4.21
N VAL A 217 -16.76 -1.71 -4.37
CA VAL A 217 -15.44 -1.99 -4.97
C VAL A 217 -15.58 -1.84 -6.50
N VAL A 218 -14.46 -1.73 -7.23
CA VAL A 218 -14.44 -1.40 -8.67
C VAL A 218 -15.45 -2.22 -9.48
N ASN A 219 -16.19 -1.55 -10.36
CA ASN A 219 -17.28 -2.05 -11.22
C ASN A 219 -17.89 -3.38 -10.75
N CYS A 220 -18.27 -3.43 -9.48
CA CYS A 220 -19.02 -4.54 -8.93
C CYS A 220 -20.32 -4.63 -9.75
N ASN A 221 -20.60 -5.79 -10.35
CA ASN A 221 -21.78 -6.07 -11.17
C ASN A 221 -23.07 -5.93 -10.33
N ASN A 222 -23.42 -4.70 -10.00
CA ASN A 222 -24.55 -4.35 -9.16
C ASN A 222 -25.70 -3.90 -10.06
N ASP A 223 -26.53 -4.87 -10.41
CA ASP A 223 -27.82 -4.62 -11.04
C ASP A 223 -28.84 -4.32 -9.94
N LEU A 224 -28.75 -3.13 -9.35
CA LEU A 224 -29.82 -2.63 -8.48
C LEU A 224 -30.92 -2.02 -9.35
N SER A 225 -32.17 -2.19 -8.93
CA SER A 225 -33.35 -1.56 -9.51
C SER A 225 -33.64 -0.20 -8.85
N GLN A 226 -34.51 0.59 -9.48
CA GLN A 226 -34.97 1.88 -8.91
C GLN A 226 -35.68 1.70 -7.56
N GLU A 227 -36.39 0.59 -7.38
CA GLU A 227 -37.11 0.26 -6.14
C GLU A 227 -36.13 -0.05 -5.00
N GLU A 228 -35.12 -0.88 -5.25
CA GLU A 228 -34.08 -1.23 -4.27
C GLU A 228 -33.24 -0.02 -3.84
N VAL A 229 -32.93 0.90 -4.76
CA VAL A 229 -32.21 2.14 -4.40
C VAL A 229 -33.06 3.04 -3.52
N ASN A 230 -34.38 3.07 -3.76
CA ASN A 230 -35.32 3.87 -2.97
C ASN A 230 -35.65 3.26 -1.61
N SER A 231 -35.38 1.96 -1.38
CA SER A 231 -35.61 1.29 -0.09
C SER A 231 -34.54 1.61 0.96
N PHE A 232 -33.40 2.16 0.53
CA PHE A 232 -32.29 2.48 1.42
C PHE A 232 -32.66 3.51 2.51
N PRO A 233 -32.26 3.26 3.78
CA PRO A 233 -32.40 4.22 4.87
C PRO A 233 -31.78 5.59 4.60
N ALA A 234 -32.43 6.66 5.08
CA ALA A 234 -32.00 8.05 4.88
C ALA A 234 -30.65 8.42 5.50
N ASN A 235 -30.14 7.62 6.45
CA ASN A 235 -28.81 7.82 7.06
C ASN A 235 -27.66 7.20 6.25
N ILE A 236 -27.94 6.68 5.05
CA ILE A 236 -26.96 6.14 4.11
C ILE A 236 -26.43 7.25 3.19
N GLU A 237 -25.11 7.26 3.05
CA GLU A 237 -24.40 7.98 1.99
C GLU A 237 -23.76 6.94 1.06
N LEU A 238 -23.99 7.09 -0.24
CA LEU A 238 -23.46 6.20 -1.27
C LEU A 238 -22.06 6.67 -1.71
N VAL A 239 -21.10 5.76 -1.75
CA VAL A 239 -19.72 6.04 -2.14
C VAL A 239 -19.38 5.26 -3.41
N ASN A 240 -19.05 5.99 -4.48
CA ASN A 240 -18.79 5.46 -5.83
C ASN A 240 -19.86 4.46 -6.34
N PRO A 241 -21.16 4.82 -6.36
CA PRO A 241 -22.23 3.90 -6.78
C PRO A 241 -22.22 3.63 -8.30
N TRP A 242 -21.90 2.40 -8.69
CA TRP A 242 -21.81 1.98 -10.10
C TRP A 242 -23.16 1.89 -10.82
N PHE A 243 -24.25 1.66 -10.09
CA PHE A 243 -25.58 1.55 -10.68
C PHE A 243 -26.09 2.85 -11.33
N LEU A 244 -25.49 4.02 -10.98
CA LEU A 244 -25.83 5.29 -11.63
C LEU A 244 -25.50 5.32 -13.13
N TYR A 245 -24.61 4.42 -13.61
CA TYR A 245 -24.33 4.27 -15.03
C TYR A 245 -25.53 3.73 -15.81
N ASN A 246 -26.47 3.06 -15.12
CA ASN A 246 -27.70 2.53 -15.70
C ASN A 246 -28.87 3.54 -15.63
N GLN A 247 -28.57 4.84 -15.50
CA GLN A 247 -29.54 5.96 -15.47
C GLN A 247 -30.55 5.92 -14.30
N ILE A 248 -30.25 5.16 -13.25
CA ILE A 248 -31.08 5.08 -12.04
C ILE A 248 -31.00 6.39 -11.25
N GLU A 249 -32.15 6.85 -10.77
CA GLU A 249 -32.27 8.03 -9.93
C GLU A 249 -32.02 7.71 -8.46
N CYS A 250 -31.47 8.66 -7.74
CA CYS A 250 -31.11 8.48 -6.34
C CYS A 250 -31.20 9.82 -5.60
N SER A 251 -31.96 9.86 -4.52
CA SER A 251 -32.13 11.03 -3.66
C SER A 251 -31.17 11.05 -2.46
N LEU A 252 -30.45 9.95 -2.20
CA LEU A 252 -29.49 9.87 -1.11
C LEU A 252 -28.26 10.73 -1.38
N PRO A 253 -27.53 11.17 -0.34
CA PRO A 253 -26.22 11.79 -0.49
C PRO A 253 -25.23 10.86 -1.21
N ILE A 254 -24.48 11.40 -2.17
CA ILE A 254 -23.50 10.66 -2.98
C ILE A 254 -22.13 11.34 -2.87
N SER A 255 -21.08 10.56 -2.63
CA SER A 255 -19.70 11.03 -2.70
C SER A 255 -18.83 10.17 -3.61
N TRP A 256 -17.82 10.79 -4.22
CA TRP A 256 -16.87 10.12 -5.10
C TRP A 256 -15.48 10.07 -4.46
N ASP A 257 -15.15 8.94 -3.81
CA ASP A 257 -13.89 8.74 -3.12
C ASP A 257 -12.87 8.03 -4.03
N ILE A 258 -11.96 8.80 -4.63
CA ILE A 258 -10.87 8.33 -5.51
C ILE A 258 -9.66 7.82 -4.69
N THR A 259 -9.90 7.24 -3.51
CA THR A 259 -8.82 6.71 -2.65
C THR A 259 -8.22 5.40 -3.13
N ILE A 260 -8.95 4.66 -3.98
CA ILE A 260 -8.48 3.44 -4.63
C ILE A 260 -7.92 3.86 -6.00
N GLU A 261 -6.65 3.58 -6.22
CA GLU A 261 -5.81 4.05 -7.35
C GLU A 261 -6.38 3.76 -8.75
N ASN A 262 -7.42 2.94 -8.83
CA ASN A 262 -8.04 2.42 -10.06
C ASN A 262 -9.52 2.81 -10.24
N PHE A 263 -10.08 3.74 -9.44
CA PHE A 263 -11.46 4.17 -9.68
C PHE A 263 -11.54 5.15 -10.85
N PRO A 264 -12.29 4.84 -11.94
CA PRO A 264 -12.54 5.80 -13.00
C PRO A 264 -13.35 6.98 -12.46
N GLN A 265 -13.14 8.13 -13.09
CA GLN A 265 -13.99 9.29 -12.85
C GLN A 265 -15.43 8.96 -13.26
N PRO A 266 -16.43 9.55 -12.58
CA PRO A 266 -17.81 9.41 -13.04
C PRO A 266 -17.92 10.01 -14.45
N PRO A 267 -18.67 9.39 -15.38
CA PRO A 267 -19.02 9.96 -16.66
C PRO A 267 -19.60 11.36 -16.54
N GLU A 268 -19.42 12.18 -17.58
CA GLU A 268 -19.89 13.56 -17.63
C GLU A 268 -21.40 13.70 -17.35
N PHE A 269 -22.21 12.82 -17.94
CA PHE A 269 -23.67 12.83 -17.70
C PHE A 269 -24.06 12.56 -16.23
N ILE A 270 -23.25 11.79 -15.48
CA ILE A 270 -23.48 11.56 -14.04
C ILE A 270 -23.10 12.82 -13.26
N MET A 271 -22.00 13.48 -13.63
CA MET A 271 -21.57 14.73 -13.01
C MET A 271 -22.56 15.88 -13.21
N GLU A 272 -23.18 15.96 -14.39
CA GLU A 272 -24.24 16.94 -14.69
C GLU A 272 -25.50 16.71 -13.83
N LYS A 273 -25.92 15.45 -13.66
CA LYS A 273 -27.10 15.09 -12.87
C LYS A 273 -26.89 15.26 -11.37
N TYR A 274 -25.66 15.10 -10.90
CA TYR A 274 -25.29 15.21 -9.49
C TYR A 274 -24.17 16.24 -9.29
N PRO A 275 -24.46 17.55 -9.42
CA PRO A 275 -23.46 18.61 -9.34
C PRO A 275 -22.85 18.75 -7.94
N THR A 276 -23.47 18.13 -6.92
CA THR A 276 -22.95 18.02 -5.55
C THR A 276 -21.92 16.91 -5.38
N LEU A 277 -21.67 16.09 -6.42
CA LEU A 277 -20.61 15.08 -6.39
C LEU A 277 -19.29 15.76 -6.05
N GLN A 278 -18.83 15.52 -4.82
CA GLN A 278 -17.50 15.92 -4.40
C GLN A 278 -16.49 15.00 -5.09
N VAL A 279 -16.15 15.33 -6.34
CA VAL A 279 -14.98 14.77 -7.01
C VAL A 279 -13.75 15.42 -6.41
N PHE A 280 -12.99 14.70 -5.57
CA PHE A 280 -11.69 15.18 -5.11
C PHE A 280 -10.68 15.14 -6.28
N ASP A 281 -10.29 16.19 -7.00
CA ASP A 281 -10.31 17.64 -6.74
C ASP A 281 -10.25 18.44 -8.07
N VAL A 282 -10.92 19.60 -8.17
CA VAL A 282 -10.72 20.62 -9.24
C VAL A 282 -9.66 21.68 -8.85
N GLU A 283 -9.21 21.67 -7.59
CA GLU A 283 -8.15 22.56 -7.10
C GLU A 283 -7.22 21.75 -6.19
N ILE A 284 -5.89 21.87 -6.30
CA ILE A 284 -4.97 21.14 -5.41
C ILE A 284 -5.08 21.74 -3.99
N LYS A 285 -6.07 21.27 -3.21
CA LYS A 285 -6.32 21.73 -1.83
C LYS A 285 -5.21 21.29 -0.87
N SER A 286 -4.45 20.26 -1.23
CA SER A 286 -3.34 19.75 -0.42
C SER A 286 -2.28 19.08 -1.29
N LEU A 287 -1.11 19.73 -1.41
CA LEU A 287 0.05 19.17 -2.10
C LEU A 287 0.50 17.81 -1.53
N ALA A 288 0.43 17.63 -0.21
CA ALA A 288 0.80 16.37 0.42
C ALA A 288 -0.09 15.20 -0.05
N LYS A 289 -1.40 15.41 -0.16
CA LYS A 289 -2.34 14.41 -0.68
C LYS A 289 -2.11 14.20 -2.18
N HIS A 290 -1.86 15.26 -2.94
CA HIS A 290 -1.58 15.19 -4.38
C HIS A 290 -0.33 14.36 -4.69
N PHE A 291 0.79 14.60 -3.98
CA PHE A 291 2.00 13.80 -4.14
C PHE A 291 1.83 12.35 -3.69
N LYS A 292 0.94 12.08 -2.74
CA LYS A 292 0.56 10.70 -2.40
C LYS A 292 -0.07 10.03 -3.62
N LYS A 293 -1.04 10.66 -4.28
CA LYS A 293 -1.68 10.14 -5.52
C LYS A 293 -0.65 9.88 -6.63
N MET A 294 0.27 10.83 -6.88
CA MET A 294 1.34 10.64 -7.87
C MET A 294 2.26 9.47 -7.54
N LYS A 295 2.62 9.28 -6.27
CA LYS A 295 3.46 8.15 -5.82
C LYS A 295 2.81 6.81 -6.10
N LEU A 296 1.49 6.75 -5.92
CA LEU A 296 0.68 5.57 -6.12
C LEU A 296 0.56 5.23 -7.61
N ALA A 297 0.17 6.19 -8.46
CA ALA A 297 0.16 6.03 -9.92
C ALA A 297 1.52 5.58 -10.48
N ALA A 298 2.62 6.17 -10.01
CA ALA A 298 3.98 5.78 -10.41
C ALA A 298 4.35 4.35 -9.98
N LYS A 299 3.86 3.86 -8.83
CA LYS A 299 4.06 2.47 -8.39
C LYS A 299 3.24 1.49 -9.22
N ALA A 300 2.03 1.88 -9.61
CA ALA A 300 1.15 1.09 -10.44
C ALA A 300 1.57 1.06 -11.92
N GLY A 301 2.57 1.86 -12.33
CA GLY A 301 2.97 1.99 -13.74
C GLY A 301 1.92 2.69 -14.61
N ASN A 302 0.94 3.38 -14.00
CA ASN A 302 -0.11 4.09 -14.71
C ASN A 302 0.39 5.49 -15.12
N TRP A 303 1.10 5.55 -16.25
CA TRP A 303 1.76 6.77 -16.74
C TRP A 303 0.77 7.84 -17.22
N ASP A 304 -0.40 7.46 -17.73
CA ASP A 304 -1.43 8.40 -18.17
C ASP A 304 -2.06 9.12 -16.97
N SER A 305 -2.40 8.39 -15.91
CA SER A 305 -2.87 8.97 -14.65
C SER A 305 -1.79 9.87 -14.02
N LEU A 306 -0.53 9.43 -14.05
CA LEU A 306 0.57 10.22 -13.52
C LEU A 306 0.78 11.51 -14.33
N LYS A 307 0.62 11.48 -15.66
CA LYS A 307 0.67 12.67 -16.52
C LYS A 307 -0.45 13.65 -16.19
N ALA A 308 -1.70 13.18 -16.09
CA ALA A 308 -2.83 14.02 -15.72
C ALA A 308 -2.66 14.70 -14.34
N LEU A 309 -2.07 13.99 -13.36
CA LEU A 309 -1.74 14.56 -12.05
C LEU A 309 -0.58 15.55 -12.12
N THR A 310 0.39 15.32 -13.01
CA THR A 310 1.56 16.19 -13.24
C THR A 310 1.12 17.51 -13.88
N ASP A 311 0.25 17.47 -14.88
CA ASP A 311 -0.20 18.64 -15.64
C ASP A 311 -0.85 19.72 -14.75
N ARG A 312 -1.54 19.29 -13.69
CA ARG A 312 -2.20 20.18 -12.73
C ARG A 312 -1.24 20.96 -11.83
N LEU A 313 0.01 20.52 -11.71
CA LEU A 313 1.00 21.19 -10.86
C LEU A 313 1.59 22.43 -11.51
N TYR A 314 1.64 22.50 -12.84
CA TYR A 314 2.27 23.64 -13.54
C TYR A 314 1.58 24.97 -13.26
N SER A 315 0.26 24.96 -13.09
CA SER A 315 -0.56 26.14 -12.82
C SER A 315 -0.97 26.27 -11.35
N HIS A 316 -0.37 25.49 -10.44
CA HIS A 316 -0.77 25.51 -9.04
C HIS A 316 -0.19 26.71 -8.28
N GLU A 317 -1.08 27.53 -7.71
CA GLU A 317 -0.70 28.62 -6.83
C GLU A 317 -0.33 28.09 -5.43
N LEU A 318 0.88 28.38 -4.97
CA LEU A 318 1.38 27.89 -3.69
C LEU A 318 0.89 28.74 -2.52
N SER A 319 0.27 28.10 -1.53
CA SER A 319 0.01 28.77 -0.26
C SER A 319 1.31 29.05 0.51
N LYS A 320 1.29 30.04 1.42
CA LYS A 320 2.45 30.33 2.30
C LYS A 320 2.90 29.09 3.10
N LYS A 321 1.95 28.25 3.52
CA LYS A 321 2.22 27.00 4.29
C LYS A 321 2.88 25.94 3.41
N ASP A 322 2.45 25.83 2.16
CA ASP A 322 3.05 24.91 1.18
C ASP A 322 4.47 25.32 0.83
N ALA A 323 4.72 26.63 0.62
CA ALA A 323 6.06 27.16 0.37
C ALA A 323 7.03 26.85 1.52
N VAL A 324 6.61 26.99 2.79
CA VAL A 324 7.41 26.60 3.97
C VAL A 324 7.68 25.09 3.99
N SER A 325 6.68 24.28 3.67
CA SER A 325 6.77 22.81 3.68
C SER A 325 7.68 22.26 2.57
N LEU A 326 7.69 22.91 1.41
CA LEU A 326 8.59 22.59 0.30
C LEU A 326 10.06 22.89 0.68
N ARG A 327 10.31 23.99 1.40
CA ARG A 327 11.64 24.37 1.89
C ARG A 327 12.18 23.43 2.97
N SER A 328 11.32 22.95 3.88
CA SER A 328 11.71 22.06 4.98
C SER A 328 11.92 20.59 4.57
N SER A 329 11.75 20.25 3.29
CA SER A 329 11.78 18.86 2.78
C SER A 329 10.76 17.92 3.48
N ALA A 330 9.69 18.46 4.08
CA ALA A 330 8.73 17.68 4.88
C ALA A 330 7.65 16.98 4.05
N MET A 331 7.49 17.33 2.77
CA MET A 331 6.59 16.63 1.85
C MET A 331 7.33 15.50 1.10
N GLY A 332 6.61 14.52 0.56
CA GLY A 332 7.08 13.21 0.07
C GLY A 332 8.28 13.13 -0.90
N ASN A 333 8.07 12.56 -2.10
CA ASN A 333 9.16 12.26 -3.03
C ASN A 333 9.54 13.53 -3.83
N LYS A 334 10.79 13.98 -3.69
CA LYS A 334 11.33 15.19 -4.34
C LYS A 334 11.23 15.19 -5.87
N LEU A 335 11.04 14.00 -6.47
CA LEU A 335 10.78 13.83 -7.90
C LEU A 335 9.55 14.64 -8.37
N PHE A 336 8.45 14.57 -7.61
CA PHE A 336 7.17 15.16 -8.03
C PHE A 336 7.11 16.68 -7.86
N TYR A 337 8.18 17.29 -7.35
CA TYR A 337 8.28 18.75 -7.23
C TYR A 337 8.69 19.41 -8.52
N LEU A 338 9.22 18.64 -9.48
CA LEU A 338 9.77 19.19 -10.70
C LEU A 338 8.76 20.09 -11.46
N PRO A 339 7.48 19.72 -11.62
CA PRO A 339 6.50 20.62 -12.27
C PRO A 339 6.26 21.94 -11.54
N LEU A 340 6.41 21.96 -10.21
CA LEU A 340 6.18 23.15 -9.39
C LEU A 340 7.27 24.21 -9.54
N ILE A 341 8.40 23.92 -10.21
CA ILE A 341 9.43 24.94 -10.45
C ILE A 341 8.94 26.05 -11.38
N ALA A 342 7.85 25.83 -12.13
CA ALA A 342 7.14 26.88 -12.86
C ALA A 342 6.69 28.03 -11.95
N ASN A 343 6.54 27.77 -10.64
CA ASN A 343 6.24 28.80 -9.67
C ASN A 343 7.53 29.51 -9.19
N PRO A 344 7.65 30.85 -9.36
CA PRO A 344 8.84 31.61 -8.97
C PRO A 344 9.21 31.50 -7.48
N TYR A 345 8.23 31.25 -6.60
CA TYR A 345 8.45 31.10 -5.16
C TYR A 345 9.00 29.73 -4.76
N ALA A 346 8.89 28.72 -5.63
CA ALA A 346 9.39 27.37 -5.38
C ALA A 346 10.69 27.05 -6.14
N SER A 347 10.91 27.65 -7.31
CA SER A 347 12.05 27.35 -8.20
C SER A 347 13.41 27.34 -7.49
N HIS A 348 13.66 28.34 -6.64
CA HIS A 348 14.90 28.49 -5.87
C HIS A 348 14.97 27.64 -4.59
N ALA A 349 13.83 27.12 -4.11
CA ALA A 349 13.72 26.37 -2.88
C ALA A 349 13.92 24.86 -3.06
N LEU A 350 13.79 24.36 -4.30
CA LEU A 350 13.78 22.93 -4.60
C LEU A 350 15.20 22.40 -4.80
N LYS A 351 15.61 21.43 -3.96
CA LYS A 351 16.87 20.68 -4.15
C LYS A 351 16.57 19.25 -4.60
N ILE A 352 16.85 18.94 -5.86
CA ILE A 352 16.71 17.58 -6.42
C ILE A 352 18.08 16.89 -6.39
N THR A 353 18.34 16.03 -5.40
CA THR A 353 19.68 15.48 -5.17
C THR A 353 19.89 14.04 -5.64
N LYS A 354 18.82 13.27 -5.88
CA LYS A 354 18.92 11.86 -6.32
C LYS A 354 17.75 11.48 -7.25
N LEU A 355 18.03 11.40 -8.56
CA LEU A 355 17.14 10.79 -9.56
C LEU A 355 17.77 9.46 -10.00
N ASN A 356 16.98 8.37 -10.01
CA ASN A 356 17.40 7.01 -10.36
C ASN A 356 16.59 6.48 -11.57
N GLU A 357 16.75 5.21 -11.94
CA GLU A 357 16.08 4.58 -13.10
C GLU A 357 14.55 4.75 -13.10
N VAL A 358 13.89 4.72 -11.93
CA VAL A 358 12.44 4.95 -11.78
C VAL A 358 12.03 6.36 -12.19
N ALA A 359 12.94 7.34 -12.09
CA ALA A 359 12.67 8.70 -12.51
C ALA A 359 12.67 8.86 -14.04
N LYS A 360 13.26 7.94 -14.83
CA LYS A 360 13.37 8.12 -16.28
C LYS A 360 12.00 8.19 -16.96
N GLU A 361 11.09 7.28 -16.63
CA GLU A 361 9.74 7.27 -17.21
C GLU A 361 8.94 8.51 -16.78
N PHE A 362 9.07 8.93 -15.51
CA PHE A 362 8.47 10.18 -15.06
C PHE A 362 9.03 11.40 -15.82
N LEU A 363 10.33 11.44 -16.10
CA LEU A 363 10.94 12.55 -16.85
C LEU A 363 10.45 12.61 -18.30
N LYS A 364 9.99 11.51 -18.90
CA LYS A 364 9.42 11.51 -20.27
C LYS A 364 8.06 12.22 -20.35
N ILE A 365 7.28 12.21 -19.26
CA ILE A 365 5.96 12.82 -19.23
C ILE A 365 5.97 14.29 -18.80
N ILE A 366 7.16 14.84 -18.49
CA ILE A 366 7.32 16.24 -18.11
C ILE A 366 7.21 17.13 -19.34
N ASP A 367 6.30 18.09 -19.27
CA ASP A 367 6.25 19.22 -20.19
C ASP A 367 7.37 20.22 -19.85
N TYR A 368 8.45 20.14 -20.64
CA TYR A 368 9.64 20.98 -20.47
C TYR A 368 9.46 22.40 -20.98
N ASP A 369 8.49 22.66 -21.87
CA ASP A 369 8.20 24.00 -22.35
C ASP A 369 7.61 24.85 -21.21
N LYS A 370 6.85 24.24 -20.29
CA LYS A 370 6.29 24.93 -19.12
C LYS A 370 7.29 25.27 -18.01
N ILE A 371 8.41 24.56 -17.93
CA ILE A 371 9.38 24.72 -16.82
C ILE A 371 10.77 25.15 -17.28
N GLY A 372 11.01 25.21 -18.59
CA GLY A 372 12.31 25.37 -19.20
C GLY A 372 13.09 26.57 -18.66
N GLU A 373 12.42 27.72 -18.56
CA GLU A 373 13.01 28.96 -18.05
C GLU A 373 13.56 28.83 -16.62
N TYR A 374 13.05 27.91 -15.81
CA TYR A 374 13.43 27.74 -14.40
C TYR A 374 14.45 26.63 -14.17
N LEU A 375 14.72 25.77 -15.18
CA LEU A 375 15.62 24.62 -15.03
C LEU A 375 17.05 25.03 -14.66
N HIS A 376 17.48 26.24 -15.03
CA HIS A 376 18.82 26.74 -14.74
C HIS A 376 19.06 27.01 -13.24
N PHE A 377 18.00 27.12 -12.43
CA PHE A 377 18.12 27.20 -10.97
C PHE A 377 18.47 25.85 -10.33
N MET A 378 18.32 24.76 -11.07
CA MET A 378 18.45 23.40 -10.56
C MET A 378 19.83 22.78 -10.88
N LEU A 379 20.32 21.95 -9.95
CA LEU A 379 21.58 21.21 -10.12
C LEU A 379 21.29 19.72 -10.32
N PHE A 380 21.19 19.30 -11.58
CA PHE A 380 21.01 17.89 -11.95
C PHE A 380 22.34 17.15 -12.12
N LYS A 381 22.34 15.83 -11.94
CA LYS A 381 23.48 14.96 -12.30
C LYS A 381 23.66 14.89 -13.82
N SER A 382 24.89 14.65 -14.28
CA SER A 382 25.26 14.64 -15.71
C SER A 382 24.41 13.69 -16.56
N ASN A 383 24.16 12.46 -16.10
CA ASN A 383 23.34 11.48 -16.80
C ASN A 383 21.88 11.95 -16.98
N ILE A 384 21.32 12.63 -15.99
CA ILE A 384 19.96 13.18 -16.06
C ILE A 384 19.91 14.39 -17.00
N ARG A 385 20.89 15.30 -16.94
CA ARG A 385 20.94 16.43 -17.87
C ARG A 385 20.96 15.96 -19.32
N LYS A 386 21.83 14.99 -19.64
CA LYS A 386 21.88 14.36 -20.96
C LYS A 386 20.55 13.73 -21.37
N PHE A 387 19.80 13.16 -20.42
CA PHE A 387 18.48 12.59 -20.70
C PHE A 387 17.46 13.68 -21.01
N ILE A 388 17.37 14.72 -20.18
CA ILE A 388 16.44 15.85 -20.36
C ILE A 388 16.70 16.56 -21.70
N LEU A 389 17.97 16.87 -22.00
CA LEU A 389 18.37 17.51 -23.26
C LEU A 389 18.04 16.68 -24.51
N LYS A 390 17.95 15.35 -24.37
CA LYS A 390 17.52 14.48 -25.48
C LYS A 390 16.01 14.51 -25.73
N GLN A 391 15.23 14.93 -24.74
CA GLN A 391 13.75 14.95 -24.83
C GLN A 391 13.20 16.29 -25.31
N ASN A 392 14.01 17.36 -25.30
CA ASN A 392 13.58 18.69 -25.70
C ASN A 392 14.74 19.42 -26.39
N ASP A 393 14.53 19.78 -27.65
CA ASP A 393 15.49 20.42 -28.56
C ASP A 393 15.73 21.90 -28.25
N LYS A 394 14.80 22.57 -27.57
CA LYS A 394 14.95 23.95 -27.08
C LYS A 394 15.80 24.04 -25.81
N LEU A 395 16.20 22.92 -25.21
CA LEU A 395 17.07 22.92 -24.02
C LEU A 395 18.54 22.77 -24.40
N TYR A 396 19.41 23.52 -23.73
CA TYR A 396 20.87 23.42 -23.89
C TYR A 396 21.61 23.45 -22.54
N GLU A 397 22.84 22.90 -22.51
CA GLU A 397 23.67 22.91 -21.30
C GLU A 397 24.73 24.02 -21.37
N LYS A 398 24.84 24.81 -20.30
CA LYS A 398 25.94 25.76 -20.07
C LYS A 398 26.33 25.73 -18.59
N ASN A 399 27.62 25.75 -18.27
CA ASN A 399 28.10 25.72 -16.87
C ASN A 399 27.47 24.63 -15.99
N LYS A 400 27.27 23.42 -16.55
CA LYS A 400 26.63 22.26 -15.89
C LYS A 400 25.16 22.48 -15.47
N ARG A 401 24.49 23.48 -16.04
CA ARG A 401 23.06 23.81 -15.84
C ARG A 401 22.33 23.74 -17.18
N ILE A 402 21.03 23.47 -17.13
CA ILE A 402 20.16 23.40 -18.31
C ILE A 402 19.49 24.77 -18.48
N TYR A 403 19.51 25.31 -19.69
CA TYR A 403 18.87 26.56 -20.09
C TYR A 403 17.87 26.30 -21.20
N TYR A 404 16.88 27.18 -21.33
CA TYR A 404 15.86 27.15 -22.38
C TYR A 404 16.17 28.21 -23.43
N GLN A 405 16.06 27.84 -24.70
CA GLN A 405 16.09 28.77 -25.83
C GLN A 405 14.72 29.42 -25.92
N LEU A 406 14.69 30.74 -25.71
CA LEU A 406 13.49 31.57 -25.87
C LEU A 406 13.07 31.66 -27.33
#